data_AF-A0A090QW35-F1
#
_entry.id   AF-A0A090QW35-F1
#
_cell.length_a   1.000
_cell.length_b   1.000
_cell.length_c   1.000
_cell.angle_alpha   90.00
_cell.angle_beta   90.00
_cell.angle_gamma   90.00
#
_symmetry.space_group_name_H-M   'P 1'
#
loop_
_entity.id
_entity.type
_entity.pdbx_description
1 polymer ?
#
loop_
_entity_poly.entity_id
_entity_poly.type
_entity_poly.pdbx_seq_one_letter_code
_entity_poly.pdbx_strand_id
1 'polypeptide(L)'
;MLIDSHCHFDFAPFDADPAQYLADAQQVGVEKLVLPAVGVSNWAAVQTLAENYAGIYYALGLHPFFSAQHTPQDITQLDAALAADSLLRAKNRSKCVAVGECG
;
A
#
# COMPACT_ATOMS: atom_id res chain seq x y z
N MET A 1 -19.19 -8.56 3.63
CA MET A 1 -17.78 -8.15 3.77
C MET A 1 -16.89 -8.91 2.80
N LEU A 2 -16.42 -8.22 1.78
CA LEU A 2 -15.34 -8.65 0.87
C LEU A 2 -14.08 -7.84 1.17
N ILE A 3 -12.93 -8.42 0.85
CA ILE A 3 -11.62 -7.75 0.88
C ILE A 3 -11.07 -7.82 -0.54
N ASP A 4 -10.76 -6.68 -1.12
CA ASP A 4 -9.89 -6.64 -2.29
C ASP A 4 -8.44 -6.71 -1.79
N SER A 5 -7.82 -7.87 -1.99
CA SER A 5 -6.47 -8.14 -1.50
C SER A 5 -5.37 -7.50 -2.36
N HIS A 6 -5.71 -6.88 -3.50
CA HIS A 6 -4.73 -6.32 -4.42
C HIS A 6 -5.35 -5.23 -5.29
N CYS A 7 -5.28 -3.97 -4.83
CA CYS A 7 -5.81 -2.84 -5.56
C CYS A 7 -4.80 -1.69 -5.63
N HIS A 8 -4.46 -1.27 -6.83
CA HIS A 8 -3.62 -0.09 -7.11
C HIS A 8 -4.44 1.21 -6.96
N PHE A 9 -4.99 1.42 -5.77
CA PHE A 9 -5.88 2.54 -5.44
C PHE A 9 -5.14 3.88 -5.32
N ASP A 10 -3.80 3.85 -5.38
CA ASP A 10 -2.88 4.98 -5.43
C ASP A 10 -2.64 5.52 -6.84
N PHE A 11 -3.25 4.91 -7.86
CA PHE A 11 -3.15 5.35 -9.25
C PHE A 11 -4.51 5.80 -9.81
N ALA A 12 -4.46 6.46 -10.97
CA ALA A 12 -5.64 6.80 -11.74
C ALA A 12 -6.48 5.55 -12.09
N PRO A 13 -7.81 5.66 -12.02
CA PRO A 13 -8.59 6.87 -11.76
C PRO A 13 -8.85 7.17 -10.28
N PHE A 14 -8.41 6.29 -9.36
CA PHE A 14 -8.79 6.34 -7.95
C PHE A 14 -8.13 7.49 -7.18
N ASP A 15 -6.91 7.84 -7.56
CA ASP A 15 -6.13 8.95 -6.98
C ASP A 15 -6.80 10.32 -7.10
N ALA A 16 -7.74 10.49 -8.04
CA ALA A 16 -8.47 11.73 -8.25
C ALA A 16 -9.52 12.02 -7.15
N ASP A 17 -10.17 10.98 -6.61
CA ASP A 17 -11.13 11.10 -5.50
C ASP A 17 -11.21 9.79 -4.69
N PRO A 18 -10.19 9.49 -3.86
CA PRO A 18 -10.13 8.23 -3.11
C PRO A 18 -11.33 8.02 -2.18
N ALA A 19 -11.92 9.11 -1.66
CA ALA A 19 -13.06 9.06 -0.75
C ALA A 19 -14.32 8.56 -1.46
N GLN A 20 -14.63 9.10 -2.65
CA GLN A 20 -15.78 8.69 -3.44
C GLN A 20 -15.64 7.22 -3.87
N TYR A 21 -14.50 6.83 -4.44
CA TYR A 21 -14.29 5.45 -4.89
C TYR A 21 -14.32 4.43 -3.76
N LEU A 22 -13.83 4.80 -2.56
CA LEU A 22 -13.91 3.92 -1.39
C LEU A 22 -15.36 3.75 -0.93
N ALA A 23 -16.16 4.82 -0.96
CA ALA A 23 -17.58 4.75 -0.65
C ALA A 23 -18.33 3.85 -1.66
N ASP A 24 -18.02 3.95 -2.94
CA ASP A 24 -18.61 3.10 -3.98
C ASP A 24 -18.24 1.62 -3.80
N ALA A 25 -16.98 1.32 -3.46
CA ALA A 25 -16.54 -0.03 -3.13
C ALA A 25 -17.30 -0.60 -1.91
N GLN A 26 -17.51 0.21 -0.87
CA GLN A 26 -18.25 -0.18 0.32
C GLN A 26 -19.72 -0.45 0.02
N GLN A 27 -20.35 0.29 -0.89
CA GLN A 27 -21.75 0.07 -1.30
C GLN A 27 -21.98 -1.32 -1.93
N VAL A 28 -20.96 -1.87 -2.59
CA VAL A 28 -21.00 -3.22 -3.17
C VAL A 28 -20.41 -4.29 -2.24
N GLY A 29 -20.09 -3.92 -0.99
CA GLY A 29 -19.65 -4.84 0.06
C GLY A 29 -18.14 -5.08 0.14
N VAL A 30 -17.32 -4.37 -0.64
CA VAL A 30 -15.86 -4.36 -0.51
C VAL A 30 -15.47 -3.37 0.60
N GLU A 31 -15.14 -3.90 1.77
CA GLU A 31 -14.94 -3.08 2.98
C GLU A 31 -13.45 -2.84 3.30
N LYS A 32 -12.55 -3.61 2.68
CA LYS A 32 -11.11 -3.48 2.88
C LYS A 32 -10.35 -3.61 1.57
N LEU A 33 -9.28 -2.83 1.47
CA LEU A 33 -8.35 -2.82 0.33
C LEU A 33 -6.92 -3.05 0.85
N VAL A 34 -6.14 -3.84 0.12
CA VAL A 34 -4.68 -3.91 0.30
C VAL A 34 -4.01 -3.32 -0.94
N LEU A 35 -3.27 -2.23 -0.74
CA LEU A 35 -2.57 -1.50 -1.78
C LEU A 35 -1.13 -2.01 -1.89
N PRO A 36 -0.75 -2.69 -2.98
CA PRO A 36 0.61 -3.12 -3.20
C PRO A 36 1.42 -1.96 -3.77
N ALA A 37 2.50 -1.58 -3.10
CA ALA A 37 3.43 -0.64 -3.68
C ALA A 37 4.23 -1.31 -4.81
N VAL A 38 4.69 -0.50 -5.77
CA VAL A 38 5.50 -0.96 -6.91
C VAL A 38 6.97 -0.59 -6.79
N GLY A 39 7.29 0.37 -5.93
CA GLY A 39 8.66 0.76 -5.62
C GLY A 39 8.73 2.01 -4.76
N VAL A 40 9.94 2.50 -4.50
CA VAL A 40 10.20 3.71 -3.71
C VAL A 40 9.35 4.90 -4.20
N SER A 41 9.04 4.95 -5.49
CA SER A 41 8.22 5.97 -6.13
C SER A 41 6.80 6.12 -5.58
N ASN A 42 6.19 5.07 -5.00
CA ASN A 42 4.81 5.12 -4.52
C ASN A 42 4.60 4.67 -3.06
N TRP A 43 5.66 4.35 -2.30
CA TRP A 43 5.54 3.99 -0.89
C TRP A 43 4.80 5.05 -0.06
N ALA A 44 5.16 6.33 -0.24
CA ALA A 44 4.52 7.43 0.47
C ALA A 44 3.02 7.56 0.13
N ALA A 45 2.62 7.26 -1.11
CA ALA A 45 1.24 7.35 -1.55
C ALA A 45 0.37 6.27 -0.87
N VAL A 46 0.81 4.99 -0.92
CA VAL A 46 0.05 3.89 -0.28
C VAL A 46 -0.01 4.03 1.24
N GLN A 47 1.06 4.55 1.87
CA GLN A 47 1.09 4.85 3.30
C GLN A 47 0.08 5.94 3.65
N THR A 48 0.09 7.05 2.90
CA THR A 48 -0.82 8.18 3.12
C THR A 48 -2.28 7.77 2.97
N LEU A 49 -2.61 6.95 1.98
CA LEU A 49 -3.97 6.42 1.80
C LEU A 49 -4.39 5.54 2.98
N ALA A 50 -3.51 4.65 3.46
CA ALA A 50 -3.82 3.77 4.58
C ALA A 50 -3.94 4.50 5.93
N GLU A 51 -3.27 5.64 6.09
CA GLU A 51 -3.40 6.52 7.25
C GLU A 51 -4.71 7.31 7.23
N ASN A 52 -5.11 7.81 6.05
CA ASN A 52 -6.27 8.68 5.90
C ASN A 52 -7.62 7.92 5.88
N TYR A 53 -7.63 6.67 5.41
CA TYR A 53 -8.86 5.93 5.19
C TYR A 53 -8.92 4.63 6.00
N ALA A 54 -9.96 4.50 6.81
CA ALA A 54 -10.29 3.24 7.46
C ALA A 54 -10.59 2.15 6.40
N GLY A 55 -10.13 0.92 6.64
CA GLY A 55 -10.28 -0.18 5.68
C GLY A 55 -9.16 -0.29 4.64
N ILE A 56 -8.32 0.73 4.48
CA ILE A 56 -7.12 0.64 3.62
C ILE A 56 -5.93 0.10 4.44
N TYR A 57 -5.22 -0.83 3.81
CA TYR A 57 -3.96 -1.44 4.23
C TYR A 57 -3.00 -1.41 3.05
N TYR A 58 -1.71 -1.65 3.28
CA TYR A 58 -0.71 -1.59 2.21
C TYR A 58 0.36 -2.68 2.33
N ALA A 59 1.09 -2.88 1.25
CA ALA A 59 2.33 -3.66 1.21
C ALA A 59 3.46 -2.79 0.64
N LEU A 60 4.68 -2.97 1.16
CA LEU A 60 5.88 -2.32 0.61
C LEU A 60 6.73 -3.34 -0.13
N GLY A 61 7.16 -3.00 -1.32
CA GLY A 61 7.92 -3.89 -2.19
C GLY A 61 8.53 -3.17 -3.38
N LEU A 62 9.13 -3.97 -4.25
CA LEU A 62 9.82 -3.57 -5.46
C LEU A 62 9.30 -4.47 -6.59
N HIS A 63 8.39 -3.95 -7.41
CA HIS A 63 7.69 -4.73 -8.43
C HIS A 63 8.64 -5.03 -9.61
N PRO A 64 8.69 -6.27 -10.13
CA PRO A 64 9.69 -6.70 -11.12
C PRO A 64 9.63 -5.96 -12.46
N PHE A 65 8.44 -5.50 -12.86
CA PHE A 65 8.27 -4.63 -14.04
C PHE A 65 9.17 -3.37 -13.98
N PHE A 66 9.45 -2.83 -12.79
CA PHE A 66 10.29 -1.65 -12.59
C PHE A 66 11.75 -2.00 -12.24
N SER A 67 12.17 -3.26 -12.40
CA SER A 67 13.53 -3.74 -12.04
C SER A 67 14.68 -2.92 -12.62
N ALA A 68 14.53 -2.35 -13.82
CA ALA A 68 15.53 -1.49 -14.44
C ALA A 68 15.69 -0.12 -13.73
N GLN A 69 14.70 0.30 -12.95
CA GLN A 69 14.70 1.53 -12.16
C GLN A 69 15.16 1.27 -10.73
N HIS A 70 15.04 0.03 -10.26
CA HIS A 70 15.43 -0.35 -8.91
C HIS A 70 16.95 -0.40 -8.77
N THR A 71 17.44 0.03 -7.62
CA THR A 71 18.85 0.00 -7.25
C THR A 71 19.07 -0.84 -5.99
N PRO A 72 20.30 -1.31 -5.72
CA PRO A 72 20.61 -1.96 -4.44
C PRO A 72 20.26 -1.11 -3.21
N GLN A 73 20.28 0.23 -3.35
CA GLN A 73 19.88 1.14 -2.29
C GLN A 73 18.40 0.99 -1.93
N ASP A 74 17.54 0.64 -2.88
CA ASP A 74 16.10 0.51 -2.66
C ASP A 74 15.78 -0.68 -1.75
N ILE A 75 16.62 -1.72 -1.78
CA ILE A 75 16.54 -2.85 -0.83
C ILE A 75 16.85 -2.36 0.59
N THR A 76 17.89 -1.53 0.76
CA THR A 76 18.21 -0.91 2.05
C THR A 76 17.09 0.02 2.53
N GLN A 77 16.48 0.77 1.62
CA GLN A 77 15.32 1.62 1.95
C GLN A 77 14.10 0.78 2.34
N LEU A 78 13.86 -0.36 1.70
CA LEU A 78 12.77 -1.26 2.02
C LEU A 78 12.95 -1.84 3.43
N ASP A 79 14.15 -2.29 3.76
CA ASP A 79 14.49 -2.79 5.10
C ASP A 79 14.26 -1.71 6.17
N ALA A 80 14.73 -0.48 5.92
CA ALA A 80 14.50 0.65 6.82
C ALA A 80 13.00 0.98 7.00
N ALA A 81 12.22 0.93 5.92
CA ALA A 81 10.78 1.20 5.98
C ALA A 81 10.02 0.11 6.75
N LEU A 82 10.37 -1.17 6.56
CA LEU A 82 9.80 -2.29 7.29
C LEU A 82 10.20 -2.27 8.78
N ALA A 83 11.45 -1.89 9.07
CA ALA A 83 11.90 -1.68 10.44
C ALA A 83 11.12 -0.54 11.12
N ALA A 84 10.86 0.57 10.43
CA ALA A 84 10.02 1.64 10.95
C ALA A 84 8.57 1.18 11.19
N ASP A 85 7.97 0.42 10.27
CA ASP A 85 6.63 -0.15 10.44
C ASP A 85 6.56 -1.12 11.64
N SER A 86 7.63 -1.87 11.93
CA SER A 86 7.68 -2.77 13.09
C SER A 86 7.42 -2.04 14.42
N LEU A 87 7.82 -0.77 14.53
CA LEU A 87 7.55 0.09 15.70
C LEU A 87 6.07 0.49 15.79
N LEU A 88 5.38 0.67 14.65
CA LEU A 88 3.94 0.89 14.60
C LEU A 88 3.18 -0.40 14.94
N ARG A 89 3.67 -1.54 14.44
CA ARG A 89 3.11 -2.86 14.71
C ARG A 89 3.16 -3.21 16.19
N ALA A 90 4.27 -2.93 16.86
CA ALA A 90 4.41 -3.10 18.32
C ALA A 90 3.38 -2.28 19.13
N LYS A 91 2.79 -1.25 18.53
CA LYS A 91 1.74 -0.40 19.11
C LYS A 91 0.34 -0.71 18.58
N ASN A 92 0.16 -1.80 17.82
CA ASN A 92 -1.08 -2.14 17.11
C ASN A 92 -1.59 -1.02 16.18
N ARG A 93 -0.66 -0.26 15.58
CA ARG A 93 -0.95 0.87 14.68
C ARG A 93 -0.48 0.65 13.24
N SER A 94 0.20 -0.47 12.97
CA SER A 94 0.66 -0.77 11.61
C SER A 94 -0.52 -1.04 10.67
N LYS A 95 -0.40 -0.51 9.46
CA LYS A 95 -1.28 -0.77 8.32
C LYS A 95 -0.54 -1.50 7.18
N CYS A 96 0.77 -1.72 7.33
CA CYS A 96 1.55 -2.55 6.41
C CYS A 96 1.26 -4.02 6.74
N VAL A 97 0.76 -4.80 5.79
CA VAL A 97 0.32 -6.18 6.03
C VAL A 97 1.13 -7.23 5.26
N ALA A 98 1.97 -6.81 4.31
CA ALA A 98 2.82 -7.70 3.52
C ALA A 98 4.08 -6.99 3.01
N VAL A 99 5.03 -7.79 2.54
CA VAL A 99 6.12 -7.35 1.67
C VAL A 99 5.70 -7.68 0.24
N GLY A 100 5.59 -6.67 -0.62
CA GLY A 100 5.07 -6.78 -1.97
C GLY A 100 4.66 -5.43 -2.54
N GLU A 101 4.45 -5.31 -3.85
CA GLU A 101 4.50 -6.41 -4.83
C GLU A 101 5.94 -6.71 -5.28
N CYS A 102 6.28 -7.99 -5.38
CA CYS A 102 7.59 -8.49 -5.79
C CYS A 102 7.47 -9.93 -6.32
N GLY A 103 8.37 -10.36 -7.21
CA GLY A 103 8.38 -11.71 -7.79
C GLY A 103 9.38 -11.87 -8.93
#